data_AF-A0A6D0IJX3-F1
#
_entry.id   AF-A0A6D0IJX3-F1
#
_cell.length_a   1.000
_cell.length_b   1.000
_cell.length_c   1.000
_cell.angle_alpha   90.00
_cell.angle_beta   90.00
_cell.angle_gamma   90.00
#
_symmetry.space_group_name_H-M   'P 1'
#
loop_
_entity.id
_entity.type
_entity.pdbx_description
1 polymer ?
#
loop_
_entity_poly.entity_id
_entity_poly.type
_entity_poly.pdbx_seq_one_letter_code
_entity_poly.pdbx_strand_id
1 'polypeptide(L)'
;MMVPVGRLTVMKIVPREQYMAAMTFVTLPGQVGPLLGPALGGLLVEYASWHWIFLINIPVGIIGAIATLMLMPNYTMQTRRFDLSGFLLLAVGMAVLTLALDGSKGTGLSPLAIAGLAAVGVVALVLYLLHARNNHRALFSLKLFRTRTFSLGLAGSFAGRIGSGMLPFMTPVFLQIG
;
A
#
# COMPACT_ATOMS: atom_id res chain seq x y z
N MET A 1 5.29 2.99 -1.41
CA MET A 1 4.78 2.51 -0.10
C MET A 1 5.73 2.90 1.05
N MET A 2 5.72 4.17 1.50
CA MET A 2 6.47 4.63 2.71
C MET A 2 5.60 5.42 3.71
N VAL A 3 4.33 5.69 3.37
CA VAL A 3 3.37 6.40 4.22
C VAL A 3 3.26 5.85 5.65
N PRO A 4 3.30 4.51 5.90
CA PRO A 4 3.19 3.98 7.25
C PRO A 4 4.36 4.37 8.15
N VAL A 5 5.60 4.38 7.62
CA VAL A 5 6.80 4.69 8.40
C VAL A 5 6.80 6.16 8.81
N GLY A 6 6.53 7.06 7.88
CA GLY A 6 6.41 8.50 8.18
C GLY A 6 5.31 8.80 9.20
N ARG A 7 4.13 8.19 9.05
CA ARG A 7 3.03 8.33 10.02
C ARG A 7 3.37 7.81 11.41
N LEU A 8 4.05 6.66 11.51
CA LEU A 8 4.46 6.09 12.78
C LEU A 8 5.52 6.94 13.49
N THR A 9 6.41 7.60 12.74
CA THR A 9 7.38 8.56 13.30
C THR A 9 6.67 9.79 13.84
N VAL A 10 5.73 10.37 13.08
CA VAL A 10 4.92 11.53 13.54
C VAL A 10 4.12 11.19 14.80
N MET A 11 3.50 10.01 14.86
CA MET A 11 2.77 9.56 16.05
C MET A 11 3.65 9.39 17.30
N LYS A 12 4.96 9.20 17.15
CA LYS A 12 5.89 9.06 18.27
C LYS A 12 6.45 10.40 18.76
N ILE A 13 6.45 11.42 17.91
CA ILE A 13 7.04 12.74 18.19
C ILE A 13 5.97 13.75 18.64
N VAL A 14 4.73 13.61 18.17
CA VAL A 14 3.65 14.57 18.41
C VAL A 14 2.80 14.18 19.65
N PRO A 15 2.46 15.13 20.55
CA PRO A 15 1.55 14.89 21.69
C PRO A 15 0.14 14.47 21.27
N ARG A 16 -0.57 13.75 22.15
CA ARG A 16 -1.90 13.15 21.87
C ARG A 16 -2.94 14.18 21.41
N GLU A 17 -2.83 15.40 21.90
CA GLU A 17 -3.73 16.51 21.65
C GLU A 17 -3.57 17.09 20.23
N GLN A 18 -2.41 16.90 19.59
CA GLN A 18 -2.10 17.44 18.26
C GLN A 18 -2.12 16.36 17.15
N TYR A 19 -2.46 15.11 17.48
CA TYR A 19 -2.46 14.02 16.51
C TYR A 19 -3.36 14.27 15.30
N MET A 20 -4.55 14.85 15.50
CA MET A 20 -5.45 15.16 14.40
C MET A 20 -4.84 16.18 13.44
N ALA A 21 -4.24 17.25 13.95
CA ALA A 21 -3.60 18.29 13.12
C ALA A 21 -2.38 17.72 12.37
N ALA A 22 -1.54 16.95 13.04
CA ALA A 22 -0.37 16.33 12.43
C ALA A 22 -0.73 15.28 11.36
N MET A 23 -1.77 14.47 11.60
CA MET A 23 -2.24 13.50 10.61
C MET A 23 -2.83 14.19 9.37
N THR A 24 -3.57 15.29 9.56
CA THR A 24 -4.07 16.12 8.44
C THR A 24 -2.92 16.65 7.61
N PHE A 25 -1.88 17.21 8.23
CA PHE A 25 -0.71 17.74 7.53
C PHE A 25 0.02 16.66 6.71
N VAL A 26 0.12 15.42 7.24
CA VAL A 26 0.71 14.29 6.50
C VAL A 26 -0.16 13.84 5.33
N THR A 27 -1.48 14.00 5.40
CA THR A 27 -2.39 13.61 4.32
C THR A 27 -2.57 14.63 3.22
N LEU A 28 -2.41 15.93 3.53
CA LEU A 28 -2.65 17.03 2.59
C LEU A 28 -1.83 16.90 1.30
N PRO A 29 -0.50 16.67 1.33
CA PRO A 29 0.28 16.49 0.11
C PRO A 29 -0.22 15.33 -0.75
N GLY A 30 -0.70 14.26 -0.12
CA GLY A 30 -1.24 13.08 -0.79
C GLY A 30 -2.56 13.32 -1.52
N GLN A 31 -3.32 14.35 -1.15
CA GLN A 31 -4.55 14.74 -1.86
C GLN A 31 -4.32 15.86 -2.87
N VAL A 32 -3.43 16.80 -2.55
CA VAL A 32 -3.08 17.91 -3.45
C VAL A 32 -2.30 17.41 -4.67
N GLY A 33 -1.46 16.38 -4.49
CA GLY A 33 -0.68 15.79 -5.57
C GLY A 33 -1.52 15.30 -6.77
N PRO A 34 -2.51 14.40 -6.56
CA PRO A 34 -3.38 13.94 -7.65
C PRO A 34 -4.24 15.04 -8.29
N LEU A 35 -4.57 16.09 -7.53
CA LEU A 35 -5.36 17.22 -8.05
C LEU A 35 -4.52 18.12 -8.97
N LEU A 36 -3.32 18.48 -8.55
CA LEU A 36 -2.42 19.36 -9.31
C LEU A 36 -1.58 18.61 -10.35
N GLY A 37 -1.40 17.31 -10.18
CA GLY A 37 -0.57 16.45 -11.02
C GLY A 37 -0.93 16.51 -12.50
N PRO A 38 -2.19 16.31 -12.91
CA PRO A 38 -2.59 16.40 -14.32
C PRO A 38 -2.40 17.79 -14.93
N ALA A 39 -2.70 18.86 -14.17
CA ALA A 39 -2.54 20.24 -14.63
C ALA A 39 -1.06 20.60 -14.85
N LEU A 40 -0.20 20.31 -13.86
CA LEU A 40 1.23 20.54 -13.95
C LEU A 40 1.89 19.62 -14.99
N GLY A 41 1.45 18.37 -15.08
CA GLY A 41 1.91 17.40 -16.08
C GLY A 41 1.56 17.84 -17.50
N GLY A 42 0.34 18.34 -17.72
CA GLY A 42 -0.10 18.90 -19.01
C GLY A 42 0.77 20.09 -19.44
N LEU A 43 0.99 21.06 -18.55
CA LEU A 43 1.85 22.21 -18.82
C LEU A 43 3.30 21.79 -19.12
N LEU A 44 3.86 20.83 -18.38
CA LEU A 44 5.22 20.36 -18.62
C LEU A 44 5.38 19.66 -19.97
N VAL A 45 4.36 18.93 -20.42
CA VAL A 45 4.37 18.28 -21.75
C VAL A 45 4.25 19.33 -22.86
N GLU A 46 3.41 20.35 -22.66
CA GLU A 46 3.19 21.41 -23.64
C GLU A 46 4.42 22.30 -23.85
N TYR A 47 5.13 22.68 -22.77
CA TYR A 47 6.21 23.65 -22.84
C TYR A 47 7.64 23.07 -22.79
N ALA A 48 7.86 21.90 -22.19
CA ALA A 48 9.22 21.44 -21.86
C ALA A 48 9.59 20.06 -22.43
N SER A 49 8.62 19.15 -22.63
CA SER A 49 8.71 17.73 -23.04
C SER A 49 8.35 16.75 -21.91
N TRP A 50 7.79 15.59 -22.29
CA TRP A 50 7.36 14.51 -21.40
C TRP A 50 8.40 14.07 -20.35
N HIS A 51 9.70 14.07 -20.69
CA HIS A 51 10.79 13.68 -19.78
C HIS A 51 10.83 14.51 -18.48
N TRP A 52 10.38 15.77 -18.53
CA TRP A 52 10.37 16.66 -17.38
C TRP A 52 9.40 16.22 -16.27
N ILE A 53 8.35 15.46 -16.62
CA ILE A 53 7.44 14.86 -15.64
C ILE A 53 8.17 13.90 -14.71
N PHE A 54 9.21 13.22 -15.20
CA PHE A 54 10.02 12.32 -14.37
C PHE A 54 11.14 13.08 -13.65
N LEU A 55 11.83 13.98 -14.36
CA LEU A 55 12.96 14.74 -13.82
C LEU A 55 12.59 15.59 -12.61
N ILE A 56 11.37 16.16 -12.55
CA ILE A 56 10.91 16.96 -11.41
C ILE A 56 10.89 16.17 -10.08
N ASN A 57 10.76 14.85 -10.13
CA ASN A 57 10.79 14.01 -8.92
C ASN A 57 12.20 13.92 -8.32
N ILE A 58 13.25 14.08 -9.12
CA ILE A 58 14.65 13.99 -8.66
C ILE A 58 14.99 15.09 -7.64
N PRO A 59 14.83 16.40 -7.95
CA PRO A 59 15.16 17.46 -6.98
C PRO A 59 14.27 17.38 -5.74
N VAL A 60 12.98 17.05 -5.90
CA VAL A 60 12.06 16.85 -4.77
C VAL A 60 12.53 15.69 -3.88
N GLY A 61 12.97 14.59 -4.48
CA GLY A 61 13.53 13.44 -3.77
C GLY A 61 14.82 13.77 -3.02
N ILE A 62 15.71 14.55 -3.63
CA ILE A 62 16.97 15.00 -3.02
C ILE A 62 16.69 15.89 -1.81
N ILE A 63 15.81 16.90 -1.95
CA ILE A 63 15.42 17.79 -0.85
C ILE A 63 14.82 16.97 0.30
N GLY A 64 13.93 16.02 -0.01
CA GLY A 64 13.34 15.11 0.97
C GLY A 64 14.37 14.24 1.69
N ALA A 65 15.37 13.72 0.96
CA ALA A 65 16.46 12.94 1.53
C ALA A 65 17.34 13.78 2.47
N ILE A 66 17.74 14.98 2.05
CA ILE A 66 18.53 15.93 2.87
C ILE A 66 17.74 16.30 4.13
N ALA A 67 16.48 16.69 3.98
CA ALA A 67 15.62 17.05 5.10
C ALA A 67 15.47 15.89 6.10
N THR A 68 15.33 14.66 5.61
CA THR A 68 15.25 13.46 6.46
C THR A 68 16.56 13.25 7.22
N LEU A 69 17.71 13.35 6.55
CA LEU A 69 19.02 13.18 7.18
C LEU A 69 19.32 14.25 8.24
N MET A 70 18.86 15.49 8.03
CA MET A 70 19.11 16.60 8.95
C MET A 70 18.12 16.66 10.12
N LEU A 71 16.85 16.36 9.89
CA LEU A 71 15.77 16.62 10.85
C LEU A 71 15.31 15.36 11.61
N MET A 72 15.57 14.15 11.10
CA MET A 72 15.08 12.93 11.71
C MET A 72 15.98 12.50 12.88
N PRO A 73 15.44 12.43 14.12
CA PRO A 73 16.22 11.94 15.26
C PRO A 73 16.51 10.44 15.11
N ASN A 74 17.73 10.01 15.41
CA ASN A 74 18.15 8.62 15.38
C ASN A 74 17.56 7.83 16.56
N TYR A 75 16.32 7.36 16.42
CA TYR A 75 15.70 6.45 17.37
C TYR A 75 16.18 5.01 17.11
N THR A 76 17.15 4.55 17.89
CA THR A 76 17.56 3.15 17.91
C THR A 76 16.58 2.34 18.76
N MET A 77 15.69 1.59 18.11
CA MET A 77 14.84 0.61 18.80
C MET A 77 15.43 -0.79 18.67
N GLN A 78 15.24 -1.62 19.70
CA GLN A 78 15.58 -3.04 19.63
C GLN A 78 14.89 -3.68 18.42
N THR A 79 15.69 -4.15 17.47
CA THR A 79 15.22 -4.83 16.28
C THR A 79 14.64 -6.18 16.69
N ARG A 80 13.31 -6.30 16.65
CA ARG A 80 12.67 -7.60 16.79
C ARG A 80 13.03 -8.42 15.55
N ARG A 81 13.49 -9.66 15.73
CA ARG A 81 13.84 -10.56 14.61
C ARG A 81 12.66 -10.66 13.64
N PHE A 82 12.90 -10.29 12.39
CA PHE A 82 11.91 -10.30 11.32
C PHE A 82 11.47 -11.73 11.00
N ASP A 83 10.15 -11.95 10.86
CA ASP A 83 9.58 -13.25 10.50
C ASP A 83 9.68 -13.47 8.98
N LEU A 84 10.87 -13.89 8.53
CA LEU A 84 11.17 -14.13 7.12
C LEU A 84 10.29 -15.25 6.52
N SER A 85 9.97 -16.27 7.32
CA SER A 85 9.07 -17.37 6.94
C SER A 85 7.66 -16.90 6.65
N GLY A 86 7.04 -16.18 7.59
CA GLY A 86 5.71 -15.63 7.40
C GLY A 86 5.65 -14.61 6.26
N PHE A 87 6.72 -13.82 6.09
CA PHE A 87 6.86 -12.91 4.95
C PHE A 87 6.85 -13.64 3.61
N LEU A 88 7.66 -14.69 3.45
CA LEU A 88 7.72 -15.47 2.21
C LEU A 88 6.37 -16.13 1.87
N LEU A 89 5.69 -16.73 2.85
CA LEU A 89 4.38 -17.34 2.64
C LEU A 89 3.35 -16.31 2.15
N LEU A 90 3.32 -15.12 2.75
CA LEU A 90 2.41 -14.06 2.34
C LEU A 90 2.78 -13.49 0.96
N ALA A 91 4.06 -13.23 0.72
CA ALA A 91 4.53 -12.69 -0.55
C ALA A 91 4.20 -13.64 -1.71
N VAL A 92 4.47 -14.93 -1.54
CA VAL A 92 4.14 -15.97 -2.53
C VAL A 92 2.63 -16.09 -2.69
N GLY A 93 1.87 -16.17 -1.59
CA GLY A 93 0.41 -16.27 -1.64
C GLY A 93 -0.23 -15.10 -2.38
N MET A 94 0.19 -13.86 -2.08
CA MET A 94 -0.29 -12.66 -2.77
C MET A 94 0.11 -12.65 -4.25
N ALA A 95 1.38 -12.91 -4.58
CA ALA A 95 1.84 -12.90 -5.96
C ALA A 95 1.09 -13.93 -6.83
N VAL A 96 0.95 -15.15 -6.31
CA VAL A 96 0.28 -16.24 -7.02
C VAL A 96 -1.21 -15.97 -7.20
N LEU A 97 -1.90 -15.42 -6.19
CA LEU A 97 -3.31 -15.06 -6.31
C LEU A 97 -3.52 -13.90 -7.29
N THR A 98 -2.66 -12.89 -7.26
CA THR A 98 -2.70 -11.79 -8.24
C THR A 98 -2.52 -12.33 -9.66
N LEU A 99 -1.55 -13.23 -9.88
CA LEU A 99 -1.34 -13.86 -11.19
C LEU A 99 -2.53 -14.72 -11.63
N ALA A 100 -3.19 -15.43 -10.72
CA ALA A 100 -4.40 -16.19 -11.03
C ALA A 100 -5.55 -15.27 -11.46
N LEU A 101 -5.74 -14.15 -10.76
CA LEU A 101 -6.78 -13.16 -11.07
C LEU A 101 -6.52 -12.43 -12.39
N ASP A 102 -5.28 -11.99 -12.64
CA ASP A 102 -4.90 -11.34 -13.90
C ASP A 102 -4.95 -12.35 -15.06
N GLY A 103 -4.57 -13.60 -14.80
CA GLY A 103 -4.62 -14.68 -15.77
C GLY A 103 -6.02 -14.98 -16.31
N SER A 104 -7.04 -14.77 -15.47
CA SER A 104 -8.45 -14.92 -15.86
C SER A 104 -8.92 -13.87 -16.88
N LYS A 105 -8.21 -12.74 -17.01
CA LYS A 105 -8.64 -11.58 -17.81
C LYS A 105 -7.95 -11.44 -19.17
N GLY A 106 -7.06 -12.35 -19.57
CA GLY A 106 -6.54 -12.35 -20.95
C GLY A 106 -5.12 -12.85 -21.20
N THR A 107 -4.43 -13.49 -20.25
CA THR A 107 -3.03 -13.94 -20.46
C THR A 107 -2.91 -15.27 -21.22
N GLY A 108 -4.02 -15.88 -21.64
CA GLY A 108 -4.01 -17.17 -22.34
C GLY A 108 -3.60 -18.37 -21.46
N LEU A 109 -3.56 -18.19 -20.13
CA LEU A 109 -3.30 -19.28 -19.19
C LEU A 109 -4.45 -20.30 -19.23
N SER A 110 -4.09 -21.59 -19.25
CA SER A 110 -5.07 -22.68 -19.19
C SER A 110 -5.90 -22.57 -17.90
N PRO A 111 -7.22 -22.87 -17.94
CA PRO A 111 -8.06 -22.92 -16.75
C PRO A 111 -7.48 -23.78 -15.62
N LEU A 112 -6.74 -24.84 -15.98
CA LEU A 112 -6.04 -25.71 -15.03
C LEU A 112 -4.88 -25.00 -14.33
N ALA A 113 -4.13 -24.16 -15.05
CA ALA A 113 -3.02 -23.39 -14.49
C ALA A 113 -3.54 -22.29 -13.54
N ILE A 114 -4.66 -21.64 -13.88
CA ILE A 114 -5.33 -20.67 -13.02
C ILE A 114 -5.84 -21.36 -11.74
N ALA A 115 -6.46 -22.53 -11.85
CA ALA A 115 -6.90 -23.30 -10.70
C ALA A 115 -5.73 -23.75 -9.81
N GLY A 116 -4.61 -24.17 -10.41
CA GLY A 116 -3.38 -24.53 -9.70
C GLY A 116 -2.77 -23.35 -8.95
N LEU A 117 -2.66 -22.18 -9.58
CA LEU A 117 -2.21 -20.95 -8.94
C LEU A 117 -3.16 -20.56 -7.79
N ALA A 118 -4.47 -20.54 -8.01
CA ALA A 118 -5.44 -20.24 -6.96
C ALA A 118 -5.31 -21.21 -5.77
N ALA A 119 -5.17 -22.50 -6.03
CA ALA A 119 -4.97 -23.51 -4.98
C ALA A 119 -3.68 -23.27 -4.19
N VAL A 120 -2.55 -23.00 -4.86
CA VAL A 120 -1.27 -22.69 -4.21
C VAL A 120 -1.38 -21.43 -3.35
N GLY A 121 -2.07 -20.39 -3.85
CA GLY A 121 -2.31 -19.15 -3.11
C GLY A 121 -3.14 -19.36 -1.84
N VAL A 122 -4.23 -20.13 -1.95
CA VAL A 122 -5.08 -20.49 -0.80
C VAL A 122 -4.30 -21.34 0.21
N VAL A 123 -3.53 -22.33 -0.26
CA VAL A 123 -2.69 -23.17 0.61
C VAL A 123 -1.64 -22.33 1.34
N ALA A 124 -0.97 -21.40 0.66
CA ALA A 124 -0.01 -20.49 1.29
C ALA A 124 -0.65 -19.61 2.37
N LEU A 125 -1.87 -19.11 2.14
CA LEU A 125 -2.65 -18.37 3.14
C LEU A 125 -3.04 -19.23 4.34
N VAL A 126 -3.50 -20.46 4.11
CA VAL A 126 -3.85 -21.39 5.19
C VAL A 126 -2.62 -21.75 6.02
N LEU A 127 -1.50 -22.05 5.37
CA LEU A 127 -0.22 -22.30 6.03
C LEU A 127 0.24 -21.09 6.84
N TYR A 128 0.05 -19.88 6.32
CA TYR A 128 0.33 -18.65 7.07
C TYR A 128 -0.57 -18.51 8.30
N LEU A 129 -1.88 -18.77 8.19
CA LEU A 129 -2.81 -18.72 9.32
C LEU A 129 -2.43 -19.73 10.41
N LEU A 130 -2.04 -20.95 10.02
CA LEU A 130 -1.56 -21.98 10.94
C LEU A 130 -0.25 -21.57 11.61
N HIS A 131 0.71 -21.04 10.84
CA HIS A 131 1.98 -20.52 11.35
C HIS A 131 1.75 -19.35 12.33
N ALA A 132 0.87 -18.43 11.98
CA ALA A 132 0.58 -17.23 12.74
C ALA A 132 -0.27 -17.50 14.01
N ARG A 133 -1.02 -18.61 14.04
CA ARG A 133 -1.73 -19.06 15.25
C ARG A 133 -0.77 -19.54 16.33
N ASN A 134 0.32 -20.20 15.96
CA ASN A 134 1.25 -20.81 16.91
C ASN A 134 2.48 -19.93 17.22
N ASN A 135 2.75 -18.89 16.43
CA ASN A 135 3.97 -18.09 16.55
C ASN A 135 3.69 -16.68 17.11
N HIS A 136 4.20 -16.38 18.31
CA HIS A 136 4.14 -15.04 18.92
C HIS A 136 4.97 -13.98 18.15
N ARG A 137 5.79 -14.41 17.19
CA ARG A 137 6.61 -13.55 16.33
C ARG A 137 6.01 -13.32 14.93
N ALA A 138 4.80 -13.84 14.68
CA ALA A 138 4.16 -13.72 13.38
C ALA A 138 4.03 -12.25 12.94
N LEU A 139 4.32 -12.02 11.66
CA LEU A 139 4.28 -10.69 11.04
C LEU A 139 2.92 -9.99 11.23
N PHE A 140 1.82 -10.75 11.17
CA PHE A 140 0.48 -10.34 11.59
C PHE A 140 0.00 -11.25 12.72
N SER A 141 -0.06 -10.71 13.93
CA SER A 141 -0.64 -11.44 15.07
C SER A 141 -2.15 -11.57 14.90
N LEU A 142 -2.66 -12.79 14.82
CA LEU A 142 -4.12 -13.05 14.76
C LEU A 142 -4.86 -12.47 15.99
N LYS A 143 -4.15 -12.18 17.08
CA LYS A 143 -4.73 -11.52 18.27
C LYS A 143 -5.31 -10.14 17.96
N LEU A 144 -4.81 -9.43 16.93
CA LEU A 144 -5.33 -8.12 16.51
C LEU A 144 -6.79 -8.21 16.02
N PHE A 145 -7.16 -9.30 15.35
CA PHE A 145 -8.53 -9.52 14.86
C PHE A 145 -9.55 -9.75 15.98
N ARG A 146 -9.10 -10.08 17.20
CA ARG A 146 -9.97 -10.20 18.39
C ARG A 146 -10.50 -8.84 18.84
N THR A 147 -9.85 -7.74 18.47
CA THR A 147 -10.32 -6.38 18.75
C THR A 147 -11.38 -5.99 17.73
N ARG A 148 -12.65 -5.85 18.16
CA ARG A 148 -13.78 -5.48 17.28
C ARG A 148 -13.51 -4.25 16.43
N THR A 149 -12.93 -3.21 17.01
CA THR A 149 -12.60 -1.95 16.31
C THR A 149 -11.61 -2.17 15.17
N PHE A 150 -10.64 -3.08 15.34
CA PHE A 150 -9.66 -3.41 14.30
C PHE A 150 -10.33 -4.19 13.15
N SER A 151 -11.14 -5.20 13.48
CA SER A 151 -11.83 -6.02 12.48
C SER A 151 -12.83 -5.19 11.65
N LEU A 152 -13.66 -4.37 12.31
CA LEU A 152 -14.60 -3.46 11.65
C LEU A 152 -13.89 -2.42 10.79
N GLY A 153 -12.80 -1.82 11.31
CA GLY A 153 -12.00 -0.85 10.54
C GLY A 153 -11.33 -1.47 9.32
N LEU A 154 -10.85 -2.73 9.43
CA LEU A 154 -10.24 -3.45 8.32
C LEU A 154 -11.28 -3.83 7.26
N ALA A 155 -12.44 -4.36 7.66
CA ALA A 155 -13.54 -4.65 6.74
C ALA A 155 -14.04 -3.38 6.03
N GLY A 156 -14.23 -2.29 6.77
CA GLY A 156 -14.59 -0.99 6.19
C GLY A 156 -13.54 -0.46 5.21
N SER A 157 -12.25 -0.58 5.55
CA SER A 157 -11.15 -0.19 4.66
C SER A 157 -11.08 -1.06 3.40
N PHE A 158 -11.35 -2.36 3.52
CA PHE A 158 -11.37 -3.29 2.41
C PHE A 158 -12.51 -2.97 1.44
N ALA A 159 -13.73 -2.83 1.96
CA ALA A 159 -14.90 -2.42 1.18
C ALA A 159 -14.69 -1.04 0.52
N GLY A 160 -14.16 -0.08 1.28
CA GLY A 160 -13.84 1.26 0.78
C GLY A 160 -12.80 1.23 -0.34
N ARG A 161 -11.76 0.41 -0.24
CA ARG A 161 -10.74 0.26 -1.30
C ARG A 161 -11.28 -0.38 -2.56
N ILE A 162 -12.15 -1.39 -2.43
CA ILE A 162 -12.82 -2.00 -3.59
C ILE A 162 -13.65 -0.92 -4.30
N GLY A 163 -14.48 -0.20 -3.56
CA GLY A 163 -15.30 0.88 -4.11
C GLY A 163 -14.47 1.99 -4.77
N SER A 164 -13.47 2.53 -4.07
CA SER A 164 -12.63 3.61 -4.59
C SER A 164 -11.75 3.17 -5.76
N GLY A 165 -11.31 1.91 -5.77
CA GLY A 165 -10.46 1.34 -6.83
C GLY A 165 -11.23 1.06 -8.12
N MET A 166 -12.53 0.82 -8.04
CA MET A 166 -13.40 0.60 -9.20
C MET A 166 -13.74 1.91 -9.92
N LEU A 167 -13.87 3.02 -9.20
CA LEU A 167 -14.32 4.30 -9.77
C LEU A 167 -13.50 4.77 -10.98
N PRO A 168 -12.14 4.84 -10.95
CA PRO A 168 -11.35 5.33 -12.08
C PRO A 168 -11.45 4.47 -13.34
N PHE A 169 -11.88 3.21 -13.22
CA PHE A 169 -12.05 2.29 -14.34
C PHE A 169 -13.50 2.25 -14.83
N MET A 170 -14.48 2.28 -13.93
CA MET A 170 -15.89 2.23 -14.30
C MET A 170 -16.39 3.55 -14.87
N THR A 171 -15.89 4.71 -14.42
CA THR A 171 -16.36 5.99 -14.97
C THR A 171 -15.99 6.19 -16.44
N PRO A 172 -14.77 5.92 -16.92
CA PRO A 172 -14.48 5.99 -18.35
C PRO A 172 -15.27 4.98 -19.17
N VAL A 173 -15.40 3.74 -18.68
CA VAL A 173 -16.16 2.68 -19.39
C VAL A 173 -17.64 3.04 -19.52
N PHE A 174 -18.25 3.58 -18.46
CA PHE A 174 -19.63 4.04 -18.50
C PHE A 174 -19.82 5.19 -19.51
N LEU A 175 -18.89 6.15 -19.54
CA LEU A 175 -18.91 7.28 -20.48
C LEU A 175 -18.52 6.92 -21.93
N GLN A 176 -17.89 5.77 -22.15
CA GLN A 176 -17.53 5.28 -23.48
C GLN A 176 -18.64 4.46 -24.14
N ILE A 177 -19.50 3.82 -23.34
CA ILE A 177 -20.56 2.92 -23.82
C ILE A 177 -21.94 3.60 -23.80
N GLY A 178 -22.15 4.58 -22.91
CA GLY A 178 -23.36 5.42 -22.87
C GLY A 178 -23.20 6.71 -23.65
#